data_AF-A0A0D0DQB9-F1
#
_entry.id   AF-A0A0D0DQB9-F1
#
_cell.length_a   1.000
_cell.length_b   1.000
_cell.length_c   1.000
_cell.angle_alpha   90.00
_cell.angle_beta   90.00
_cell.angle_gamma   90.00
#
_symmetry.space_group_name_H-M   'P 1'
#
loop_
_entity.id
_entity.type
_entity.pdbx_description
1 polymer ?
#
loop_
_entity_poly.entity_id
_entity_poly.type
_entity_poly.pdbx_seq_one_letter_code
_entity_poly.pdbx_strand_id
1 'polypeptide(L)'
;MVGHAKSITKKKQIAWEAHGGIMARAVEAYQAELAKGPLQQHQGAGTICSDFQKLYYFETGKQIKLSHVTLIQLTAGRISKSKSNLQCSWLTDEETNVVIDYIIEMGNHGFPSPTTQGHNHKIQHQAAQHLQSG
;
A
#
# COMPACT_ATOMS: atom_id res chain seq x y z
N MET A 1 -11.21 23.63 -11.91
CA MET A 1 -10.78 22.24 -11.63
C MET A 1 -10.47 22.13 -10.14
N VAL A 2 -11.33 21.46 -9.38
CA VAL A 2 -11.21 21.38 -7.91
C VAL A 2 -10.42 20.12 -7.55
N GLY A 3 -9.31 20.28 -6.83
CA GLY A 3 -8.46 19.16 -6.41
C GLY A 3 -9.11 18.37 -5.27
N HIS A 4 -9.46 17.11 -5.53
CA HIS A 4 -9.94 16.21 -4.49
C HIS A 4 -8.78 15.82 -3.54
N ALA A 5 -9.08 15.81 -2.24
CA ALA A 5 -8.13 15.35 -1.24
C ALA A 5 -7.77 13.87 -1.49
N LYS A 6 -6.46 13.56 -1.53
CA LYS A 6 -5.98 12.19 -1.73
C LYS A 6 -6.52 11.25 -0.65
N SER A 7 -6.85 10.02 -1.06
CA SER A 7 -7.25 8.95 -0.13
C SER A 7 -6.17 8.68 0.92
N ILE A 8 -6.58 8.16 2.08
CA ILE A 8 -5.65 7.84 3.18
C ILE A 8 -4.57 6.85 2.72
N THR A 9 -4.96 5.87 1.91
CA THR A 9 -4.05 4.88 1.32
C THR A 9 -3.00 5.55 0.44
N LYS A 10 -3.41 6.47 -0.45
CA LYS A 10 -2.48 7.18 -1.34
C LYS A 10 -1.51 8.08 -0.56
N LYS A 11 -2.00 8.73 0.51
CA LYS A 11 -1.13 9.51 1.43
C LYS A 11 -0.09 8.62 2.11
N LYS A 12 -0.48 7.42 2.56
CA LYS A 12 0.42 6.43 3.16
C LYS A 12 1.46 5.93 2.17
N GLN A 13 1.05 5.63 0.93
CA GLN A 13 1.96 5.22 -0.14
C GLN A 13 3.03 6.29 -0.40
N ILE A 14 2.63 7.55 -0.56
CA ILE A 14 3.57 8.67 -0.77
C ILE A 14 4.58 8.79 0.38
N ALA A 15 4.12 8.62 1.62
CA ALA A 15 5.01 8.65 2.79
C ALA A 15 6.01 7.48 2.79
N TRP A 16 5.59 6.30 2.33
CA TRP A 16 6.45 5.12 2.23
C TRP A 16 7.47 5.26 1.10
N GLU A 17 7.07 5.81 -0.04
CA GLU A 17 7.97 6.12 -1.16
C GLU A 17 9.03 7.14 -0.76
N ALA A 18 8.62 8.21 -0.07
CA ALA A 18 9.56 9.20 0.46
C ALA A 18 10.57 8.58 1.44
N HIS A 19 10.10 7.73 2.35
CA HIS A 19 10.97 6.99 3.27
C HIS A 19 11.95 6.08 2.52
N GLY A 20 11.46 5.30 1.56
CA GLY A 20 12.26 4.41 0.74
C GLY A 20 13.34 5.14 -0.08
N GLY A 21 13.01 6.32 -0.62
CA GLY A 21 13.96 7.14 -1.38
C GLY A 21 15.13 7.63 -0.52
N ILE A 22 14.86 8.12 0.70
CA ILE A 22 15.92 8.55 1.63
C ILE A 22 16.75 7.34 2.08
N MET A 23 16.09 6.21 2.35
CA MET A 23 16.77 4.98 2.73
C MET A 23 17.73 4.49 1.64
N ALA A 24 17.33 4.58 0.36
CA ALA A 24 18.17 4.21 -0.77
C ALA A 24 19.42 5.11 -0.88
N ARG A 25 19.25 6.43 -0.75
CA ARG A 25 20.38 7.37 -0.73
C ARG A 25 21.35 7.10 0.43
N ALA A 26 20.82 6.76 1.61
CA ALA A 26 21.65 6.39 2.75
C ALA A 26 22.42 5.09 2.51
N VAL A 27 21.80 4.09 1.84
CA VAL A 27 22.46 2.84 1.43
C VAL A 27 23.63 3.11 0.50
N GLU A 28 23.42 3.93 -0.54
CA GLU A 28 24.46 4.31 -1.49
C GLU A 28 25.63 5.01 -0.81
N ALA A 29 25.34 5.96 0.08
CA ALA A 29 26.36 6.67 0.86
C ALA A 29 27.15 5.70 1.75
N TYR A 30 26.48 4.77 2.44
CA TYR A 30 27.18 3.78 3.27
C TYR A 30 28.00 2.79 2.44
N GLN A 31 27.54 2.38 1.26
CA GLN A 31 28.33 1.55 0.35
C GLN A 31 29.59 2.28 -0.13
N ALA A 32 29.50 3.58 -0.42
CA ALA A 32 30.65 4.40 -0.76
C ALA A 32 31.64 4.54 0.42
N GLU A 33 31.12 4.66 1.65
CA GLU A 33 31.93 4.66 2.87
C GLU A 33 32.62 3.30 3.11
N LEU A 34 31.97 2.18 2.81
CA LEU A 34 32.57 0.85 2.91
C LEU A 34 33.63 0.59 1.83
N ALA A 35 33.51 1.22 0.66
CA ALA A 35 34.50 1.13 -0.40
C ALA A 35 35.80 1.91 -0.11
N LYS A 36 35.82 2.70 0.97
CA LYS A 36 37.03 3.41 1.42
C LYS A 36 38.11 2.41 1.85
N GLY A 37 39.36 2.78 1.59
CA GLY A 37 40.50 1.95 1.98
C GLY A 37 40.67 1.87 3.50
N PRO A 38 41.37 0.84 4.02
CA PRO A 38 41.52 0.58 5.46
C PRO A 38 42.25 1.68 6.25
N LEU A 39 42.78 2.70 5.57
CA LEU A 39 43.46 3.84 6.18
C LEU A 39 42.51 5.00 6.53
N GLN A 40 41.26 4.97 6.06
CA GLN A 40 40.28 6.02 6.26
C GLN A 40 39.31 5.65 7.38
N GLN A 41 38.99 6.61 8.26
CA GLN A 41 37.96 6.37 9.26
C GLN A 41 36.60 6.21 8.59
N HIS A 42 35.98 5.05 8.76
CA HIS A 42 34.65 4.77 8.26
C HIS A 42 33.61 5.42 9.18
N GLN A 43 32.65 6.11 8.57
CA GLN A 43 31.48 6.52 9.33
C GLN A 43 30.59 5.30 9.61
N GLY A 44 30.20 5.14 10.88
CA GLY A 44 29.28 4.08 11.26
C GLY A 44 27.88 4.30 10.66
N ALA A 45 27.17 3.19 10.42
CA ALA A 45 25.80 3.20 9.90
C ALA A 45 24.84 4.13 10.70
N GLY A 46 25.04 4.24 12.02
CA GLY A 46 24.25 5.13 12.89
C GLY A 46 24.48 6.62 12.64
N THR A 47 25.72 7.01 12.35
CA THR A 47 26.08 8.41 12.02
C THR A 47 25.45 8.81 10.70
N ILE A 48 25.59 7.97 9.68
CA ILE A 48 25.02 8.20 8.35
C ILE A 48 23.50 8.30 8.43
N CYS A 49 22.82 7.38 9.14
CA CYS A 49 21.39 7.51 9.36
C CYS A 49 21.02 8.86 10.01
N SER A 50 21.75 9.29 11.03
CA SER A 50 21.49 10.55 11.73
C SER A 50 21.68 11.77 10.83
N ASP A 51 22.71 11.75 9.98
CA ASP A 51 23.01 12.83 9.04
C ASP A 51 21.94 12.93 7.95
N PHE A 52 21.51 11.80 7.39
CA PHE A 52 20.40 11.79 6.42
C PHE A 52 19.06 12.20 7.04
N GLN A 53 18.82 11.89 8.32
CA GLN A 53 17.64 12.39 9.03
C GLN A 53 17.67 13.91 9.20
N LYS A 54 18.83 14.48 9.54
CA LYS A 54 19.02 15.94 9.66
C LYS A 54 18.88 16.62 8.30
N LEU A 55 19.50 16.07 7.26
CA LEU A 55 19.39 16.58 5.89
C LEU A 55 17.95 16.60 5.43
N TYR A 56 17.21 15.50 5.62
CA TYR A 56 15.79 15.45 5.23
C TYR A 56 14.93 16.44 6.02
N TYR A 57 15.22 16.60 7.32
CA TYR A 57 14.55 17.61 8.14
C TYR A 57 14.85 19.04 7.63
N PHE A 58 16.08 19.33 7.25
CA PHE A 58 16.45 20.63 6.68
C PHE A 58 15.75 20.89 5.34
N GLU A 59 15.68 19.90 4.45
CA GLU A 59 15.08 20.04 3.12
C GLU A 59 13.55 20.14 3.15
N THR A 60 12.89 19.34 3.99
CA THR A 60 11.43 19.16 3.94
C THR A 60 10.71 19.72 5.17
N GLY A 61 11.44 20.03 6.25
CA GLY A 61 10.86 20.39 7.55
C GLY A 61 10.18 19.21 8.27
N LYS A 62 10.31 17.98 7.75
CA LYS A 62 9.64 16.79 8.27
C LYS A 62 10.65 15.85 8.92
N GLN A 63 10.31 15.36 10.11
CA GLN A 63 11.15 14.38 10.80
C GLN A 63 10.86 12.98 10.26
N ILE A 64 11.92 12.21 10.02
CA ILE A 64 11.83 10.81 9.60
C ILE A 64 12.73 9.93 10.47
N LYS A 65 12.26 8.72 10.78
CA LYS A 65 13.05 7.74 11.53
C LYS A 65 13.71 6.74 10.57
N LEU A 66 15.04 6.72 10.53
CA LEU A 66 15.84 5.74 9.80
C LEU A 66 16.43 4.73 10.79
N SER A 67 16.42 3.45 10.41
CA SER A 67 16.96 2.36 11.23
C SER A 67 18.31 1.93 10.65
N HIS A 68 19.38 2.07 11.45
CA HIS A 68 20.72 1.65 11.07
C HIS A 68 20.80 0.13 10.82
N VAL A 69 19.99 -0.68 11.50
CA VAL A 69 19.91 -2.13 11.25
C VAL A 69 19.36 -2.41 9.86
N THR A 70 18.32 -1.67 9.46
CA THR A 70 17.75 -1.79 8.12
C THR A 70 18.76 -1.35 7.07
N LEU A 71 19.55 -0.31 7.34
CA LEU A 71 20.63 0.16 6.47
C LEU A 71 21.64 -0.96 6.20
N ILE A 72 22.17 -1.56 7.27
CA ILE A 72 23.15 -2.66 7.18
C ILE A 72 22.58 -3.84 6.40
N GLN A 73 21.33 -4.22 6.65
CA GLN A 73 20.69 -5.34 5.95
C GLN A 73 20.50 -5.06 4.46
N LEU A 74 20.08 -3.85 4.09
CA LEU A 74 19.95 -3.46 2.68
C LEU A 74 21.31 -3.44 1.98
N THR A 75 22.35 -2.98 2.68
CA THR A 75 23.71 -2.94 2.11
C THR A 75 24.31 -4.34 1.93
N ALA A 76 23.90 -5.30 2.76
CA ALA A 76 24.24 -6.72 2.62
C ALA A 76 23.44 -7.44 1.50
N GLY A 77 22.61 -6.72 0.73
CA GLY A 77 21.87 -7.26 -0.40
C GLY A 77 20.44 -7.71 -0.07
N ARG A 78 19.92 -7.45 1.13
CA ARG A 78 18.51 -7.71 1.44
C ARG A 78 17.62 -6.78 0.60
N ILE A 79 16.55 -7.33 0.04
CA ILE A 79 15.59 -6.57 -0.77
C ILE A 79 14.55 -5.93 0.15
N SER A 80 14.18 -4.67 -0.13
CA SER A 80 13.11 -4.00 0.60
C SER A 80 11.75 -4.64 0.29
N LYS A 81 10.79 -4.55 1.21
CA LYS A 81 9.42 -5.04 0.97
C LYS A 81 8.77 -4.39 -0.25
N SER A 82 9.02 -3.10 -0.48
CA SER A 82 8.51 -2.41 -1.67
C SER A 82 9.07 -3.00 -2.96
N LYS A 83 10.38 -3.25 -3.02
CA LYS A 83 11.03 -3.84 -4.20
C LYS A 83 10.62 -5.30 -4.40
N SER A 84 10.48 -6.07 -3.32
CA SER A 84 9.94 -7.42 -3.38
C SER A 84 8.49 -7.44 -3.87
N ASN A 85 7.65 -6.52 -3.40
CA ASN A 85 6.26 -6.42 -3.86
C ASN A 85 6.18 -5.99 -5.33
N LEU A 86 7.06 -5.09 -5.77
CA LEU A 86 7.14 -4.71 -7.19
C LEU A 86 7.54 -5.91 -8.07
N GLN A 87 8.50 -6.70 -7.63
CA GLN A 87 8.94 -7.92 -8.35
C GLN A 87 7.86 -9.01 -8.38
N CYS A 88 7.02 -9.08 -7.35
CA CYS A 88 5.95 -10.07 -7.23
C CYS A 88 4.56 -9.52 -7.62
N SER A 89 4.48 -8.30 -8.17
CA SER A 89 3.19 -7.73 -8.55
C SER A 89 2.67 -8.45 -9.78
N TRP A 90 1.48 -9.03 -9.69
CA TRP A 90 0.78 -9.60 -10.85
C TRP A 90 0.36 -8.49 -11.81
N LEU A 91 -0.07 -7.34 -11.28
CA LEU A 91 -0.62 -6.23 -12.05
C LEU A 91 0.41 -5.11 -12.19
N THR A 92 0.42 -4.48 -13.37
CA THR A 92 1.08 -3.19 -13.58
C THR A 92 0.36 -2.07 -12.81
N ASP A 93 1.02 -0.92 -12.64
CA ASP A 93 0.39 0.23 -11.96
C ASP A 93 -0.85 0.70 -12.73
N GLU A 94 -0.81 0.67 -14.07
CA GLU A 94 -1.95 0.96 -14.94
C GLU A 94 -3.11 -0.02 -14.73
N GLU A 95 -2.86 -1.34 -14.80
CA GLU A 95 -3.90 -2.35 -14.60
C GLU A 95 -4.50 -2.30 -13.18
N THR A 96 -3.66 -2.01 -12.18
CA THR A 96 -4.12 -1.84 -10.80
C THR A 96 -5.11 -0.68 -10.69
N ASN A 97 -4.84 0.45 -11.35
CA ASN A 97 -5.77 1.58 -11.34
C ASN A 97 -7.10 1.24 -12.03
N VAL A 98 -7.06 0.53 -13.17
CA VAL A 98 -8.27 0.08 -13.88
C VAL A 98 -9.13 -0.83 -13.00
N VAL A 99 -8.52 -1.80 -12.31
CA VAL A 99 -9.23 -2.71 -11.41
C VAL A 99 -9.82 -1.95 -10.21
N ILE A 100 -9.08 -0.99 -9.64
CA ILE A 100 -9.57 -0.15 -8.54
C ILE A 100 -10.79 0.68 -8.98
N ASP A 101 -10.70 1.34 -10.13
CA ASP A 101 -11.78 2.18 -10.66
C ASP A 101 -13.01 1.33 -10.94
N TYR A 102 -12.84 0.13 -11.54
CA TYR A 102 -13.91 -0.82 -11.76
C TYR A 102 -14.57 -1.29 -10.45
N ILE A 103 -13.80 -1.60 -9.41
CA ILE A 103 -14.35 -2.01 -8.10
C ILE A 103 -15.13 -0.84 -7.45
N ILE A 104 -14.62 0.39 -7.56
CA ILE A 104 -15.29 1.59 -7.05
C ILE A 104 -16.61 1.80 -7.79
N GLU A 105 -16.60 1.71 -9.12
CA GLU A 105 -17.79 1.78 -9.96
C GLU A 105 -18.82 0.73 -9.53
N MET A 106 -18.43 -0.55 -9.46
CA MET A 106 -19.29 -1.65 -9.01
C MET A 106 -19.84 -1.46 -7.59
N GLY A 107 -19.04 -0.93 -6.67
CA GLY A 107 -19.48 -0.61 -5.31
C GLY A 107 -20.52 0.51 -5.25
N ASN A 108 -20.44 1.48 -6.17
CA ASN A 108 -21.41 2.57 -6.28
C ASN A 108 -22.74 2.13 -6.93
N HIS A 109 -22.72 1.08 -7.75
CA HIS A 109 -23.94 0.53 -8.38
C HIS A 109 -24.87 -0.20 -7.42
N GLY A 110 -24.47 -0.40 -6.16
CA GLY A 110 -25.25 -1.10 -5.15
C GLY A 110 -25.25 -2.61 -5.40
N PHE A 111 -24.74 -3.38 -4.44
CA PHE A 111 -24.92 -4.82 -4.48
C PHE A 111 -26.40 -5.14 -4.23
N PRO A 112 -27.04 -5.97 -5.05
CA PRO A 112 -28.41 -6.40 -4.77
C PRO A 112 -28.41 -7.08 -3.40
N SER A 113 -29.12 -6.49 -2.44
CA SER A 113 -29.30 -7.10 -1.13
C SER A 113 -30.01 -8.45 -1.32
N PRO A 114 -29.56 -9.53 -0.66
CA PRO A 114 -30.28 -10.80 -0.67
C PRO A 114 -31.52 -10.65 0.23
N THR A 115 -32.53 -9.92 -0.24
CA THR A 115 -33.83 -9.80 0.42
C THR A 115 -34.86 -10.56 -0.41
N THR A 116 -35.06 -11.82 0.01
CA THR A 116 -36.31 -12.59 -0.04
C THR A 116 -37.11 -12.55 -1.33
N GLN A 117 -36.69 -13.34 -2.33
CA GLN A 117 -37.58 -13.79 -3.40
C GLN A 117 -37.86 -15.28 -3.20
N GLY A 118 -39.00 -15.59 -2.57
CA GLY A 118 -39.38 -16.98 -2.27
C GLY A 118 -40.70 -17.19 -1.51
N HIS A 119 -41.47 -16.15 -1.19
CA HIS A 119 -42.84 -16.31 -0.68
C HIS A 119 -43.79 -15.50 -1.55
N ASN A 120 -44.34 -16.11 -2.61
CA ASN A 120 -45.66 -15.78 -3.17
C ASN A 120 -46.03 -16.71 -4.35
N HIS A 121 -46.07 -18.01 -4.08
CA HIS A 121 -46.81 -18.94 -4.93
C HIS A 121 -47.41 -20.04 -4.06
N LYS A 122 -48.53 -19.75 -3.39
CA LYS A 122 -49.54 -20.71 -2.87
C LYS A 122 -50.60 -20.01 -2.01
N ILE A 123 -51.35 -19.06 -2.58
CA ILE A 123 -52.67 -18.68 -2.04
C ILE A 123 -53.61 -18.44 -3.22
N GLN A 124 -53.95 -19.47 -4.00
CA GLN A 124 -55.15 -19.47 -4.85
C GLN A 124 -55.81 -20.85 -5.06
N HIS A 125 -55.32 -21.95 -4.46
CA HIS A 125 -55.88 -23.30 -4.70
C HIS A 125 -56.60 -23.97 -3.51
N GLN A 126 -57.04 -23.20 -2.51
CA GLN A 126 -57.74 -23.75 -1.33
C GLN A 126 -59.10 -23.07 -1.07
N ALA A 127 -59.85 -22.77 -2.13
CA ALA A 127 -61.26 -22.36 -2.03
C ALA A 127 -62.22 -23.19 -2.90
N ALA A 128 -61.74 -24.29 -3.52
CA ALA A 128 -62.52 -25.09 -4.47
C ALA A 128 -62.72 -26.57 -4.05
N GLN A 129 -62.49 -26.95 -2.79
CA GLN A 129 -62.63 -28.34 -2.33
C GLN A 129 -63.60 -28.57 -1.16
N HIS A 130 -64.44 -27.58 -0.79
CA HIS A 130 -65.42 -27.75 0.29
C HIS A 130 -66.90 -27.69 -0.16
N LEU A 131 -67.18 -28.00 -1.43
CA LEU A 131 -68.54 -28.02 -1.98
C LEU A 131 -68.90 -29.32 -2.74
N GLN A 132 -68.15 -30.40 -2.51
CA GLN A 132 -68.48 -31.75 -3.01
C GLN A 132 -68.19 -32.81 -1.95
N SER A 133 -68.95 -32.76 -0.86
CA SER A 133 -69.19 -33.90 0.03
C SER A 133 -70.46 -33.61 0.83
N GLY A 134 -71.57 -33.61 0.08
CA GLY A 134 -72.86 -34.06 0.61
C GLY A 134 -72.92 -35.58 0.55
#